data_AF-A0A958BAK3-F1
#
_entry.id   AF-A0A958BAK3-F1
#
_cell.length_a   1.000
_cell.length_b   1.000
_cell.length_c   1.000
_cell.angle_alpha   90.00
_cell.angle_beta   90.00
_cell.angle_gamma   90.00
#
_symmetry.space_group_name_H-M   'P 1'
#
loop_
_entity.id
_entity.type
_entity.pdbx_description
1 polymer ?
#
loop_
_entity_poly.entity_id
_entity_poly.type
_entity_poly.pdbx_seq_one_letter_code
_entity_poly.pdbx_strand_id
1 'polypeptide(L)'
;EEAAFALQYGHGIGLAIWEKPVFSRLVSLDHPEIIEEGMVFALETFWPASDGWSAARIEEELVVTKDGCQVITRFPAEELLVAGTRYYAATGPLSPTRDTESHKNIQYGNGSSPWESVRLASKA
;
A
#
# COMPACT_ATOMS: atom_id res chain seq x y z
N GLU A 1 -10.32 3.96 10.83
CA GLU A 1 -10.08 5.06 9.87
C GLU A 1 -8.72 5.69 10.10
N GLU A 2 -8.48 6.51 11.13
CA GLU A 2 -7.21 7.27 11.25
C GLU A 2 -5.93 6.41 11.20
N ALA A 3 -5.90 5.26 11.87
CA ALA A 3 -4.73 4.36 11.88
C ALA A 3 -4.46 3.64 10.53
N ALA A 4 -5.38 3.75 9.56
CA ALA A 4 -5.33 3.05 8.28
C ALA A 4 -5.82 3.92 7.11
N PHE A 5 -5.84 5.25 7.26
CA PHE A 5 -6.44 6.17 6.29
C PHE A 5 -5.86 6.02 4.89
N ALA A 6 -4.53 5.90 4.78
CA ALA A 6 -3.83 5.68 3.51
C ALA A 6 -3.87 4.22 3.01
N LEU A 7 -4.60 3.33 3.69
CA LEU A 7 -4.66 1.90 3.38
C LEU A 7 -6.05 1.43 2.93
N GLN A 8 -7.11 2.20 3.20
CA GLN A 8 -8.49 1.86 2.86
C GLN A 8 -9.24 3.11 2.40
N TYR A 9 -9.09 3.47 1.13
CA TYR A 9 -9.80 4.61 0.54
C TYR A 9 -9.86 4.46 -0.98
N GLY A 10 -11.00 4.75 -1.60
CA GLY A 10 -11.08 4.83 -3.05
C GLY A 10 -10.66 6.22 -3.55
N HIS A 11 -10.38 6.34 -4.84
CA HIS A 11 -10.07 7.62 -5.47
C HIS A 11 -10.47 7.68 -6.95
N GLY A 12 -10.58 8.89 -7.48
CA GLY A 12 -10.63 9.13 -8.92
C GLY A 12 -9.35 8.72 -9.62
N ILE A 13 -9.47 8.32 -10.88
CA ILE A 13 -8.32 8.04 -11.75
C ILE A 13 -8.56 8.67 -13.13
N GLY A 14 -7.50 9.22 -13.70
CA GLY A 14 -7.55 9.92 -14.98
C GLY A 14 -6.18 10.04 -15.61
N LEU A 15 -5.64 11.26 -15.65
CA LEU A 15 -4.27 11.51 -16.12
C LEU A 15 -3.24 11.22 -15.02
N ALA A 16 -3.62 11.46 -13.77
CA ALA A 16 -2.88 11.03 -12.60
C ALA A 16 -3.49 9.74 -12.04
N ILE A 17 -2.63 8.94 -11.42
CA ILE A 17 -3.05 7.74 -10.70
C ILE A 17 -3.87 8.06 -9.46
N TRP A 18 -3.85 9.29 -8.96
CA TRP A 18 -4.61 9.75 -7.79
C TRP A 18 -5.31 11.07 -8.11
N GLU A 19 -6.62 11.01 -8.32
CA GLU A 19 -7.46 12.17 -8.59
C GLU A 19 -8.67 12.21 -7.65
N LYS A 20 -9.38 13.33 -7.62
CA LYS A 20 -10.67 13.44 -6.93
C LYS A 20 -11.75 12.69 -7.72
N PRO A 21 -12.83 12.24 -7.05
CA PRO A 21 -13.12 12.36 -5.62
C PRO A 21 -12.34 11.34 -4.78
N VAL A 22 -12.19 11.64 -3.49
CA VAL A 22 -11.65 10.69 -2.50
C VAL A 22 -12.81 10.01 -1.75
N PHE A 23 -12.79 8.69 -1.69
CA PHE A 23 -13.73 7.86 -0.93
C PHE A 23 -13.11 7.48 0.40
N SER A 24 -13.42 8.23 1.45
CA SER A 24 -12.98 7.91 2.80
C SER A 24 -14.02 8.33 3.81
N ARG A 25 -14.31 7.48 4.79
CA ARG A 25 -15.17 7.85 5.91
C ARG A 25 -14.62 9.04 6.70
N LEU A 26 -13.31 9.28 6.67
CA LEU A 26 -12.68 10.42 7.33
C LEU A 26 -12.96 11.75 6.63
N VAL A 27 -13.17 11.74 5.30
CA VAL A 27 -13.26 12.97 4.49
C VAL A 27 -14.64 13.14 3.90
N SER A 28 -15.20 12.10 3.28
CA SER A 28 -16.42 12.18 2.47
C SER A 28 -17.69 12.48 3.29
N LEU A 29 -17.68 12.29 4.62
CA LEU A 29 -18.81 12.65 5.48
C LEU A 29 -18.96 14.16 5.66
N ASP A 30 -17.84 14.88 5.79
CA ASP A 30 -17.82 16.33 5.96
C ASP A 30 -17.65 17.06 4.61
N HIS A 31 -17.06 16.39 3.63
CA HIS A 31 -16.76 16.91 2.30
C HIS A 31 -17.24 15.95 1.19
N PRO A 32 -18.56 15.76 1.01
CA PRO A 32 -19.08 14.87 -0.01
C PRO A 32 -18.85 15.45 -1.41
N GLU A 33 -18.55 14.56 -2.37
CA GLU A 33 -18.49 14.89 -3.80
C GLU A 33 -19.57 14.10 -4.57
N ILE A 34 -20.11 14.68 -5.64
CA ILE A 34 -21.15 14.06 -6.46
C ILE A 34 -20.49 13.07 -7.41
N ILE A 35 -21.05 11.87 -7.50
CA ILE A 35 -20.64 10.84 -8.45
C ILE A 35 -21.49 10.99 -9.72
N GLU A 36 -20.83 11.10 -10.87
CA GLU A 36 -21.47 11.30 -12.16
C GLU A 36 -21.08 10.18 -13.15
N GLU A 37 -21.95 9.92 -14.13
CA GLU A 37 -21.69 8.97 -15.22
C GLU A 37 -20.40 9.33 -15.97
N GLY A 38 -19.58 8.32 -16.28
CA GLY A 38 -18.30 8.49 -16.96
C GLY A 38 -17.11 8.76 -16.05
N MET A 39 -17.32 9.00 -14.75
CA MET A 39 -16.21 9.02 -13.79
C MET A 39 -15.57 7.64 -13.67
N VAL A 40 -14.27 7.61 -13.42
CA VAL A 40 -13.49 6.37 -13.22
C VAL A 40 -12.88 6.41 -11.83
N PHE A 41 -13.00 5.30 -11.10
CA PHE A 41 -12.49 5.16 -9.75
C PHE A 41 -11.61 3.93 -9.61
N ALA A 42 -10.58 4.03 -8.79
CA ALA A 42 -9.92 2.89 -8.18
C ALA A 42 -10.50 2.70 -6.78
N LEU A 43 -11.03 1.51 -6.50
CA LEU A 43 -11.50 1.11 -5.18
C LEU A 43 -10.56 0.07 -4.60
N GLU A 44 -9.89 0.45 -3.52
CA GLU A 44 -8.85 -0.37 -2.89
C GLU A 44 -9.21 -0.75 -1.45
N THR A 45 -8.82 -1.97 -1.09
CA THR A 45 -8.93 -2.49 0.26
C THR A 45 -7.63 -3.15 0.67
N PHE A 46 -7.14 -2.78 1.85
CA PHE A 46 -6.05 -3.45 2.53
C PHE A 46 -6.59 -4.33 3.66
N TRP A 47 -6.05 -5.54 3.80
CA TRP A 47 -6.30 -6.41 4.95
C TRP A 47 -5.01 -7.06 5.46
N PRO A 48 -4.63 -6.82 6.73
CA PRO A 48 -3.45 -7.45 7.30
C PRO A 48 -3.72 -8.94 7.60
N ALA A 49 -2.69 -9.78 7.45
CA ALA A 49 -2.72 -11.14 7.96
C ALA A 49 -2.46 -11.16 9.47
N SER A 50 -2.84 -12.26 10.12
CA SER A 50 -2.63 -12.46 11.56
C SER A 50 -1.17 -12.68 11.95
N ASP A 51 -0.28 -12.87 10.97
CA ASP A 51 1.15 -13.08 11.20
C ASP A 51 1.90 -11.78 11.52
N GLY A 52 1.27 -10.62 11.31
CA GLY A 52 1.84 -9.31 11.65
C GLY A 52 2.87 -8.78 10.63
N TRP A 53 3.07 -9.45 9.49
CA TRP A 53 3.98 -8.99 8.43
C TRP A 53 3.44 -9.18 7.01
N SER A 54 2.47 -10.06 6.80
CA SER A 54 1.81 -10.23 5.51
C SER A 54 0.53 -9.40 5.43
N ALA A 55 0.13 -9.03 4.22
CA ALA A 55 -1.15 -8.37 3.96
C ALA A 55 -1.58 -8.61 2.52
N ALA A 56 -2.87 -8.46 2.26
CA ALA A 56 -3.43 -8.37 0.92
C ALA A 56 -3.88 -6.94 0.66
N ARG A 57 -3.60 -6.45 -0.54
CA ARG A 57 -4.23 -5.25 -1.10
C ARG A 57 -4.86 -5.65 -2.42
N ILE A 58 -6.14 -5.39 -2.56
CA ILE A 58 -6.89 -5.58 -3.80
C ILE A 58 -7.41 -4.21 -4.20
N GLU A 59 -7.26 -3.89 -5.47
CA GLU A 59 -7.68 -2.64 -6.09
C GLU A 59 -8.42 -2.98 -7.37
N GLU A 60 -9.62 -2.43 -7.52
CA GLU A 60 -10.45 -2.60 -8.70
C GLU A 60 -10.78 -1.26 -9.32
N GLU A 61 -10.47 -1.11 -10.61
CA GLU A 61 -10.84 0.03 -11.42
C GLU A 61 -12.25 -0.17 -11.97
N LEU A 62 -13.08 0.86 -11.86
CA LEU A 62 -14.43 0.85 -12.40
C LEU A 62 -14.79 2.18 -13.05
N VAL A 63 -15.68 2.11 -14.03
CA VAL A 63 -16.33 3.28 -14.63
C VAL A 63 -17.77 3.36 -14.15
N VAL A 64 -18.22 4.56 -13.80
CA VAL A 64 -19.62 4.84 -13.46
C VAL A 64 -20.45 4.84 -14.74
N THR A 65 -21.52 4.06 -14.74
CA THR A 65 -22.52 4.03 -15.81
C THR A 65 -23.81 4.65 -15.30
N LYS A 66 -24.73 4.98 -16.22
CA LYS A 66 -26.05 5.55 -15.87
C LYS A 66 -26.78 4.81 -14.74
N ASP A 67 -26.69 3.48 -14.72
CA ASP A 67 -27.47 2.61 -13.83
C ASP A 67 -26.59 1.85 -12.81
N GLY A 68 -25.30 2.21 -12.68
CA GLY A 68 -24.39 1.55 -11.75
C GLY A 68 -22.91 1.77 -12.05
N CYS A 69 -22.13 0.69 -12.00
CA CYS A 69 -20.72 0.71 -12.37
C CYS A 69 -20.36 -0.52 -13.21
N GLN A 70 -19.29 -0.40 -13.98
CA GLN A 70 -18.67 -1.49 -14.71
C GLN A 70 -17.21 -1.61 -14.26
N VAL A 71 -16.81 -2.79 -13.79
CA VAL A 71 -15.40 -3.11 -13.52
C VAL A 71 -14.64 -3.16 -14.84
N ILE A 72 -13.50 -2.45 -14.91
CA ILE A 72 -12.64 -2.37 -16.09
C ILE A 72 -11.27 -3.01 -15.87
N THR A 73 -10.90 -3.34 -14.63
CA THR A 73 -9.78 -4.25 -14.35
C THR A 73 -9.96 -5.55 -15.12
N ARG A 74 -8.90 -5.99 -15.82
CA ARG A 74 -8.90 -7.25 -16.58
C ARG A 74 -7.91 -8.27 -16.04
N PHE A 75 -7.09 -7.87 -15.09
CA PHE A 75 -6.16 -8.79 -14.45
C PHE A 75 -6.93 -9.76 -13.55
N PRO A 76 -6.65 -11.07 -13.57
CA PRO A 76 -7.37 -12.04 -12.75
C PRO A 76 -7.24 -11.72 -11.25
N ALA A 77 -8.35 -11.77 -10.53
CA ALA A 77 -8.42 -11.41 -9.11
C ALA A 77 -9.42 -12.28 -8.31
N GLU A 78 -10.03 -13.27 -8.93
CA GLU A 78 -10.99 -14.20 -8.30
C GLU A 78 -10.34 -15.08 -7.24
N GLU A 79 -9.05 -15.36 -7.40
CA GLU A 79 -8.21 -16.05 -6.43
C GLU A 79 -7.07 -15.13 -5.99
N LEU A 80 -6.70 -15.21 -4.70
CA LEU A 80 -5.57 -14.45 -4.18
C LEU A 80 -4.27 -14.91 -4.85
N LEU A 81 -3.72 -14.02 -5.66
CA LEU A 81 -2.43 -14.25 -6.31
C LEU A 81 -1.30 -14.00 -5.31
N VAL A 82 -0.41 -14.97 -5.19
CA VAL A 82 0.86 -14.78 -4.48
C VAL A 82 1.83 -14.08 -5.43
N ALA A 83 2.00 -12.76 -5.26
CA ALA A 83 3.02 -12.03 -5.97
C ALA A 83 4.41 -12.56 -5.58
N GLY A 84 5.19 -13.03 -6.55
CA GLY A 84 6.61 -13.30 -6.37
C GLY A 84 6.95 -14.47 -5.45
N THR A 85 6.50 -15.69 -5.77
CA THR A 85 6.98 -16.92 -5.11
C THR A 85 8.51 -17.01 -5.02
N ARG A 86 9.24 -16.32 -5.91
CA ARG A 86 10.70 -16.26 -5.92
C ARG A 86 11.18 -14.86 -6.26
N TYR A 87 11.66 -14.12 -5.26
CA TYR A 87 12.45 -12.92 -5.49
C TYR A 87 13.86 -13.32 -5.94
N TYR A 88 14.45 -12.61 -6.91
CA TYR A 88 15.81 -12.85 -7.39
C TYR A 88 16.61 -11.54 -7.36
N ALA A 89 17.85 -11.62 -6.88
CA ALA A 89 18.90 -10.62 -7.03
C ALA A 89 19.81 -11.01 -8.21
N ALA A 90 20.72 -10.09 -8.58
CA ALA A 90 21.75 -10.35 -9.58
C ALA A 90 22.60 -11.62 -9.30
N THR A 91 22.62 -12.08 -8.05
CA THR A 91 23.39 -13.24 -7.58
C THR A 91 22.54 -14.50 -7.31
N GLY A 92 21.22 -14.46 -7.50
CA GLY A 92 20.33 -15.61 -7.29
C GLY A 92 19.10 -15.30 -6.41
N PRO A 93 18.40 -16.34 -5.89
CA PRO A 93 17.19 -16.16 -5.11
C PRO A 93 17.40 -15.30 -3.85
N LEU A 94 16.45 -14.42 -3.56
CA LEU A 94 16.40 -13.59 -2.37
C LEU A 94 15.52 -14.24 -1.29
N SER A 95 15.92 -14.08 -0.03
CA SER A 95 15.10 -14.47 1.12
C SER A 95 13.79 -13.65 1.13
N PRO A 96 12.61 -14.29 1.28
CA PRO A 96 11.35 -13.56 1.39
C PRO A 96 11.20 -12.86 2.74
N THR A 97 12.00 -13.25 3.74
CA THR A 97 12.10 -12.57 5.03
C THR A 97 13.30 -11.65 5.03
N ARG A 98 13.05 -10.36 5.28
CA ARG A 98 14.10 -9.37 5.54
C ARG A 98 14.43 -9.40 7.03
N ASP A 99 15.72 -9.46 7.35
CA ASP A 99 16.18 -9.30 8.72
C ASP A 99 15.85 -7.87 9.21
N THR A 100 15.24 -7.75 10.39
CA THR A 100 14.91 -6.45 11.01
C THR A 100 16.16 -5.61 11.31
N GLU A 101 17.33 -6.24 11.26
CA GLU A 101 18.63 -5.61 11.46
C GLU A 101 19.13 -4.81 10.25
N SER A 102 18.35 -3.80 9.82
CA SER A 102 18.78 -2.82 8.80
C SER A 102 20.11 -2.14 9.16
N HIS A 103 20.48 -2.12 10.44
CA HIS A 103 21.76 -1.63 10.95
C HIS A 103 22.97 -2.45 10.46
N LYS A 104 22.79 -3.69 10.00
CA LYS A 104 23.86 -4.50 9.37
C LYS A 104 24.08 -4.15 7.89
N ASN A 105 23.10 -3.52 7.23
CA ASN A 105 23.26 -3.02 5.85
C ASN A 105 24.10 -1.74 5.78
N ILE A 106 24.52 -1.23 6.92
CA ILE A 106 25.40 -0.07 7.04
C ILE A 106 26.72 -0.55 7.66
N GLN A 107 27.50 -1.34 6.91
CA GLN A 107 28.92 -1.44 7.22
C GLN A 107 29.57 -0.11 6.83
N TYR A 108 29.56 0.87 7.75
CA TYR A 108 30.53 1.94 7.67
C TYR A 108 31.90 1.28 7.83
N GLY A 109 32.74 1.39 6.80
CA GLY A 109 34.12 0.94 6.88
C GLY A 109 34.76 1.45 8.16
N ASN A 110 35.33 0.53 8.93
CA ASN A 110 36.00 0.75 10.21
C ASN A 110 35.09 1.04 11.44
N GLY A 111 34.17 0.11 11.72
CA GLY A 111 33.97 -0.41 13.08
C GLY A 111 33.38 0.49 14.17
N SER A 112 32.79 1.65 13.85
CA SER A 112 32.05 2.44 14.84
C SER A 112 30.73 2.94 14.25
N SER A 113 29.62 2.57 14.91
CA SER A 113 28.30 3.09 14.57
C SER A 113 28.16 4.49 15.16
N PRO A 114 27.87 5.52 14.36
CA PRO A 114 27.65 6.88 14.88
C PRO A 114 26.44 7.00 15.82
N TRP A 115 25.69 5.92 16.07
CA TRP A 115 24.49 5.89 16.89
C TRP A 115 24.74 5.35 18.32
N GLU A 116 25.96 4.89 18.65
CA GLU A 116 26.30 4.46 20.02
C GLU A 116 26.23 5.62 21.03
N SER A 117 26.61 6.83 20.62
CA SER A 117 26.52 8.03 21.44
C SER A 117 25.07 8.43 21.75
N VAL A 118 24.13 8.10 20.87
CA VAL A 118 22.69 8.40 21.06
C VAL A 118 22.03 7.42 22.03
N ARG A 119 22.46 6.14 22.05
CA ARG A 119 21.95 5.14 23.02
C ARG A 119 22.40 5.39 24.46
N LEU A 120 23.55 6.02 24.67
CA LEU A 120 24.04 6.36 26.02
C LEU A 120 23.31 7.59 26.60
N ALA A 121 22.84 8.50 25.75
CA ALA A 121 22.09 9.69 26.19
C ALA A 121 20.65 9.38 26.65
N SER A 122 20.09 8.22 26.30
CA SER A 122 18.74 7.81 26.74
C SER A 122 18.72 6.95 28.01
N LYS A 123 19.88 6.75 28.65
CA LYS A 123 20.02 6.02 29.93
C LYS A 123 20.52 6.91 31.08
N ALA A 124 20.53 8.23 30.90
CA ALA A 124 20.75 9.21 31.95
C ALA A 124 19.43 9.82 32.41
#